data_AF-A0A7Y7TQI7-F1
#
_entry.id   AF-A0A7Y7TQI7-F1
#
_cell.length_a   1.000
_cell.length_b   1.000
_cell.length_c   1.000
_cell.angle_alpha   90.00
_cell.angle_beta   90.00
_cell.angle_gamma   90.00
#
_symmetry.space_group_name_H-M   'P 1'
#
loop_
_entity.id
_entity.type
_entity.pdbx_description
1 polymer ?
#
loop_
_entity_poly.entity_id
_entity_poly.type
_entity_poly.pdbx_seq_one_letter_code
_entity_poly.pdbx_strand_id
1 'polypeptide(L)'
;MKQKIIIISIFTVLLAFMVFLIYQINKKASGTEESLKKNLEILGKSYKEEVSKHKSAAYTRDSLYFINTYLSRYRALIDATHTRDSVKLNLKYNVGDIVRMKRDSARAVIIDIVVGGSKYEYYVRYKLQFKDKTIEEVLPELVF
;
A
#
# COMPACT_ATOMS: atom_id res chain seq x y z
N MET A 1 33.53 -73.51 39.80
CA MET A 1 33.42 -73.11 38.37
C MET A 1 32.08 -72.46 38.03
N LYS A 2 30.93 -73.05 38.38
CA LYS A 2 29.59 -72.52 38.04
C LYS A 2 29.34 -71.07 38.49
N GLN A 3 29.76 -70.68 39.71
CA GLN A 3 29.60 -69.31 40.21
C GLN A 3 30.38 -68.24 39.40
N LYS A 4 31.57 -68.57 38.88
CA LYS A 4 32.36 -67.63 38.05
C LYS A 4 31.70 -67.38 36.69
N ILE A 5 31.08 -68.41 36.11
CA ILE A 5 30.35 -68.30 34.83
C ILE A 5 29.11 -67.41 34.99
N ILE A 6 28.38 -67.55 36.10
CA ILE A 6 27.18 -66.74 36.40
C ILE A 6 27.56 -65.25 36.56
N ILE A 7 28.67 -64.95 37.24
CA ILE A 7 29.14 -63.56 37.42
C ILE A 7 29.53 -62.94 36.07
N ILE A 8 30.23 -63.69 35.22
CA ILE A 8 30.62 -63.21 33.87
C ILE A 8 29.39 -62.95 33.00
N SER A 9 28.37 -63.82 33.04
CA SER A 9 27.14 -63.59 32.27
C SER A 9 26.33 -62.39 32.75
N ILE A 10 26.32 -62.11 34.06
CA ILE A 10 25.67 -60.91 34.60
C ILE A 10 26.42 -59.67 34.14
N PHE A 11 27.75 -59.70 34.15
CA PHE A 11 28.58 -58.57 33.74
C PHE A 11 28.41 -58.24 32.25
N THR A 12 28.31 -59.25 31.36
CA THR A 12 28.09 -59.01 29.92
C THR A 12 26.72 -58.42 29.63
N VAL A 13 25.67 -58.86 30.33
CA VAL A 13 24.32 -58.28 30.21
C VAL A 13 24.31 -56.83 30.69
N LEU A 14 25.00 -56.54 31.79
CA LEU A 14 25.07 -55.19 32.35
C LEU A 14 25.85 -54.23 31.43
N LEU A 15 26.90 -54.73 30.77
CA LEU A 15 27.69 -53.97 29.80
C LEU A 15 26.88 -53.68 28.52
N ALA A 16 26.12 -54.67 28.03
CA ALA A 16 25.22 -54.49 26.89
C ALA A 16 24.11 -53.46 27.18
N PHE A 17 23.58 -53.46 28.41
CA PHE A 17 22.57 -52.48 28.84
C PHE A 17 23.14 -51.06 28.90
N MET A 18 24.37 -50.87 29.40
CA MET A 18 25.03 -49.56 29.42
C MET A 18 25.27 -49.01 28.02
N VAL A 19 25.70 -49.85 27.07
CA VAL A 19 25.88 -49.45 25.66
C VAL A 19 24.54 -49.03 25.04
N PHE A 20 23.45 -49.74 25.33
CA PHE A 20 22.11 -49.39 24.85
C PHE A 20 21.62 -48.03 25.38
N LEU A 21 21.85 -47.74 26.67
CA LEU A 21 21.50 -46.44 27.25
C LEU A 21 22.27 -45.29 26.62
N ILE A 22 23.58 -45.45 26.40
CA ILE A 22 24.43 -44.44 25.75
C ILE A 22 23.93 -44.18 24.31
N TYR A 23 23.60 -45.24 23.57
CA TYR A 23 23.04 -45.12 22.22
C TYR A 23 21.72 -44.33 22.20
N GLN A 24 20.80 -44.61 23.14
CA GLN A 24 19.53 -43.89 23.23
C GLN A 24 19.68 -42.41 23.58
N ILE A 25 20.62 -42.08 24.48
CA ILE A 25 20.91 -40.68 24.85
C ILE A 25 21.50 -39.93 23.66
N ASN A 26 22.48 -40.51 22.97
CA ASN A 26 23.08 -39.90 21.78
C ASN A 26 22.06 -39.70 20.66
N LYS A 27 21.19 -40.68 20.40
CA LYS A 27 20.13 -40.56 19.39
C LYS A 27 19.17 -39.40 19.68
N LYS A 28 18.79 -39.20 20.94
CA LYS A 28 17.94 -38.07 21.37
C LYS A 28 18.68 -36.73 21.28
N ALA A 29 19.94 -36.67 21.70
CA ALA A 29 20.77 -35.48 21.60
C ALA A 29 20.93 -35.01 20.14
N SER A 30 21.24 -35.95 19.23
CA SER A 30 21.39 -35.63 17.80
C SER A 30 20.10 -35.15 17.16
N GLY A 31 18.95 -35.76 17.50
CA GLY A 31 17.64 -35.29 17.01
C GLY A 31 17.27 -33.89 17.53
N THR A 32 17.64 -33.57 18.76
CA THR A 32 17.41 -32.25 19.36
C THR A 32 18.29 -31.18 18.69
N GLU A 33 19.56 -31.49 18.45
CA GLU A 33 20.50 -30.58 17.79
C GLU A 33 20.07 -30.24 16.35
N GLU A 34 19.59 -31.24 15.59
CA GLU A 34 19.10 -31.01 14.23
C GLU A 34 17.84 -30.12 14.21
N SER A 35 16.93 -30.32 15.16
CA SER A 35 15.73 -29.48 15.29
C SER A 35 16.06 -28.03 15.66
N LEU A 36 17.05 -27.82 16.54
CA LEU A 36 17.53 -26.49 16.92
C LEU A 36 18.18 -25.77 15.74
N LYS A 37 19.01 -26.48 14.94
CA LYS A 37 19.61 -25.91 13.72
C LYS A 37 18.55 -25.48 12.71
N LYS A 38 17.52 -26.31 12.49
CA LYS A 38 16.39 -25.96 11.59
C LYS A 38 15.63 -24.74 12.10
N ASN A 39 15.34 -24.66 13.40
CA ASN A 39 14.65 -23.52 13.99
C ASN A 39 15.47 -22.23 13.89
N LEU A 40 16.79 -22.29 14.10
CA LEU A 40 17.69 -21.15 13.92
C LEU A 40 17.75 -20.69 12.47
N GLU A 41 17.72 -21.61 11.51
CA GLU A 41 17.69 -21.26 10.07
C GLU A 41 16.38 -20.57 9.69
N ILE A 42 15.24 -21.09 10.16
CA ILE A 42 13.92 -20.49 9.94
C ILE A 42 13.86 -19.09 10.55
N LEU A 43 14.32 -18.95 11.80
CA LEU A 43 14.36 -17.66 12.49
C LEU A 43 15.28 -16.67 11.75
N GLY A 44 16.43 -17.12 11.28
CA GLY A 44 17.36 -16.31 10.50
C GLY A 44 16.78 -15.83 9.16
N LYS A 45 15.97 -16.67 8.49
CA LYS A 45 15.25 -16.29 7.27
C LYS A 45 14.14 -15.27 7.57
N SER A 46 13.31 -15.55 8.58
CA SER A 46 12.23 -14.66 9.00
C SER A 46 12.76 -13.28 9.41
N TYR A 47 13.85 -13.24 10.18
CA TYR A 47 14.49 -11.98 10.56
C TYR A 47 14.99 -11.18 9.35
N LYS A 48 15.61 -11.83 8.36
CA LYS A 48 16.05 -11.16 7.13
C LYS A 48 14.88 -10.57 6.34
N GLU A 49 13.76 -11.29 6.25
CA GLU A 49 12.55 -10.81 5.61
C GLU A 49 11.93 -9.62 6.34
N GLU A 50 11.89 -9.67 7.68
CA GLU A 50 11.37 -8.58 8.49
C GLU A 50 12.23 -7.32 8.35
N VAL A 51 13.56 -7.47 8.39
CA VAL A 51 14.51 -6.39 8.14
C VAL A 51 14.33 -5.80 6.74
N SER A 52 14.09 -6.63 5.71
CA SER A 52 13.88 -6.13 4.35
C SER A 52 12.59 -5.33 4.22
N LYS A 53 11.50 -5.81 4.85
CA LYS A 53 10.22 -5.10 4.94
C LYS A 53 10.35 -3.78 5.69
N HIS A 54 11.09 -3.75 6.79
CA HIS A 54 11.35 -2.51 7.51
C HIS A 54 12.12 -1.49 6.67
N LYS A 55 13.14 -1.95 5.93
CA LYS A 55 13.90 -1.08 5.02
C LYS A 55 13.05 -0.52 3.88
N SER A 56 12.22 -1.35 3.25
CA SER A 56 11.32 -0.88 2.19
C SER A 56 10.28 0.10 2.73
N ALA A 57 9.68 -0.18 3.90
CA ALA A 57 8.75 0.72 4.55
C ALA A 57 9.40 2.07 4.91
N ALA A 58 10.64 2.07 5.42
CA ALA A 58 11.39 3.29 5.70
C ALA A 58 11.63 4.12 4.42
N TYR A 59 12.06 3.48 3.34
CA TYR A 59 12.25 4.13 2.05
C TYR A 59 10.95 4.74 1.50
N THR A 60 9.84 4.00 1.58
CA THR A 60 8.52 4.50 1.16
C THR A 60 8.10 5.69 2.01
N ARG A 61 8.27 5.62 3.35
CA ARG A 61 7.96 6.73 4.25
C ARG A 61 8.75 7.98 3.87
N ASP A 62 10.05 7.86 3.66
CA ASP A 62 10.92 9.00 3.36
C ASP A 62 10.58 9.61 1.99
N SER A 63 10.24 8.77 1.01
CA SER A 63 9.77 9.22 -0.30
C SER A 63 8.44 9.97 -0.21
N LEU A 64 7.48 9.44 0.56
CA LEU A 64 6.19 10.10 0.81
C LEU A 64 6.38 11.42 1.55
N TYR A 65 7.28 11.46 2.53
CA TYR A 65 7.61 12.68 3.26
C TYR A 65 8.17 13.75 2.33
N PHE A 66 9.09 13.38 1.43
CA PHE A 66 9.65 14.30 0.45
C PHE A 66 8.57 14.84 -0.50
N ILE A 67 7.74 13.95 -1.07
CA ILE A 67 6.65 14.34 -1.98
C ILE A 67 5.66 15.25 -1.26
N ASN A 68 5.23 14.89 -0.05
CA ASN A 68 4.29 15.69 0.73
C ASN A 68 4.89 17.06 1.08
N THR A 69 6.16 17.11 1.46
CA THR A 69 6.87 18.38 1.73
C THR A 69 6.89 19.26 0.49
N TYR A 70 7.19 18.70 -0.68
CA TYR A 70 7.18 19.42 -1.95
C TYR A 70 5.77 19.93 -2.31
N LEU A 71 4.76 19.05 -2.27
CA LEU A 71 3.37 19.36 -2.62
C LEU A 71 2.71 20.32 -1.64
N SER A 72 3.09 20.29 -0.37
CA SER A 72 2.55 21.19 0.66
C SER A 72 2.70 22.67 0.32
N ARG A 73 3.75 23.03 -0.44
CA ARG A 73 3.98 24.40 -0.93
C ARG A 73 2.90 24.88 -1.89
N TYR A 74 2.26 23.94 -2.60
CA TYR A 74 1.22 24.18 -3.60
C TYR A 74 -0.16 23.75 -3.11
N ARG A 75 -0.34 23.63 -1.79
CA ARG A 75 -1.58 23.10 -1.19
C ARG A 75 -2.83 23.80 -1.71
N ALA A 76 -2.83 25.12 -1.77
CA ALA A 76 -3.97 25.89 -2.27
C ALA A 76 -4.32 25.54 -3.73
N LEU A 77 -3.31 25.34 -4.59
CA LEU A 77 -3.51 24.95 -5.99
C LEU A 77 -4.02 23.51 -6.11
N ILE A 78 -3.47 22.60 -5.29
CA ILE A 78 -3.88 21.19 -5.26
C ILE A 78 -5.34 21.08 -4.76
N ASP A 79 -5.69 21.79 -3.69
CA ASP A 79 -7.04 21.83 -3.14
C ASP A 79 -8.04 22.42 -4.16
N ALA A 80 -7.65 23.50 -4.86
CA ALA A 80 -8.46 24.07 -5.93
C ALA A 80 -8.64 23.10 -7.12
N THR A 81 -7.58 22.37 -7.48
CA THR A 81 -7.62 21.37 -8.56
C THR A 81 -8.53 20.21 -8.19
N HIS A 82 -8.39 19.65 -6.98
CA HIS A 82 -9.26 18.59 -6.49
C HIS A 82 -10.73 19.03 -6.41
N THR A 83 -10.98 20.25 -5.94
CA THR A 83 -12.34 20.80 -5.86
C THR A 83 -12.92 20.94 -7.26
N ARG A 84 -12.17 21.55 -8.20
CA ARG A 84 -12.58 21.68 -9.60
C ARG A 84 -12.92 20.33 -10.23
N ASP A 85 -12.03 19.34 -10.07
CA ASP A 85 -12.20 18.03 -10.68
C ASP A 85 -13.39 17.27 -10.08
N SER A 86 -13.61 17.39 -8.76
CA SER A 86 -14.76 16.82 -8.07
C SER A 86 -16.08 17.45 -8.53
N VAL A 87 -16.11 18.77 -8.69
CA VAL A 87 -17.29 19.51 -9.15
C VAL A 87 -17.63 19.15 -10.60
N LYS A 88 -16.60 19.04 -11.46
CA LYS A 88 -16.77 18.68 -12.89
C LYS A 88 -17.52 17.36 -13.08
N LEU A 89 -17.36 16.37 -12.21
CA LEU A 89 -18.05 15.08 -12.30
C LEU A 89 -19.59 15.20 -12.23
N ASN A 90 -20.09 16.25 -11.58
CA ASN A 90 -21.53 16.46 -11.37
C ASN A 90 -22.15 17.50 -12.31
N LEU A 91 -21.36 18.07 -13.23
CA LEU A 91 -21.86 19.05 -14.18
C LEU A 91 -22.54 18.37 -15.37
N LYS A 92 -23.64 18.98 -15.83
CA LYS A 92 -24.43 18.45 -16.96
C LYS A 92 -23.68 18.54 -18.29
N TYR A 93 -22.87 19.59 -18.46
CA TYR A 93 -22.13 19.86 -19.69
C TYR A 93 -20.64 19.96 -19.42
N ASN A 94 -19.85 19.45 -20.37
CA ASN A 94 -18.40 19.39 -20.35
C ASN A 94 -17.77 20.42 -21.29
N VAL A 95 -16.46 20.61 -21.13
CA VAL A 95 -15.66 21.39 -22.07
C VAL A 95 -15.70 20.73 -23.44
N GLY A 96 -16.00 21.52 -24.48
CA GLY A 96 -16.18 21.08 -25.86
C GLY A 96 -17.64 20.92 -26.27
N ASP A 97 -18.58 20.88 -25.33
CA ASP A 97 -19.99 20.73 -25.66
C ASP A 97 -20.57 21.99 -26.30
N ILE A 98 -21.44 21.79 -27.30
CA ILE A 98 -22.22 22.86 -27.91
C ILE A 98 -23.50 23.02 -27.13
N VAL A 99 -23.71 24.21 -26.59
CA VAL A 99 -24.84 24.53 -25.73
C VAL A 99 -25.63 25.72 -26.26
N ARG A 100 -26.87 25.87 -25.77
CA ARG A 100 -27.73 27.00 -26.09
C ARG A 100 -27.93 27.91 -24.88
N MET A 101 -27.81 29.20 -25.11
CA MET A 101 -28.07 30.21 -24.09
C MET A 101 -29.57 30.37 -23.83
N LYS A 102 -29.94 30.47 -22.56
CA LYS A 102 -31.34 30.66 -22.14
C LYS A 102 -31.91 32.04 -22.50
N ARG A 103 -31.06 33.07 -22.57
CA ARG A 103 -31.47 34.46 -22.80
C ARG A 103 -31.94 34.70 -24.24
N ASP A 104 -31.17 34.22 -25.20
CA ASP A 104 -31.31 34.56 -26.63
C ASP A 104 -31.29 33.33 -27.54
N SER A 105 -31.22 32.12 -26.98
CA SER A 105 -31.10 30.85 -27.72
C SER A 105 -29.86 30.78 -28.63
N ALA A 106 -28.87 31.64 -28.43
CA ALA A 106 -27.62 31.61 -29.16
C ALA A 106 -26.85 30.32 -28.88
N ARG A 107 -26.18 29.80 -29.90
CA ARG A 107 -25.33 28.60 -29.78
C ARG A 107 -23.91 29.03 -29.43
N ALA A 108 -23.33 28.39 -28.43
CA ALA A 108 -21.96 28.61 -28.01
C ALA A 108 -21.28 27.27 -27.69
N VAL A 109 -19.95 27.26 -27.67
CA VAL A 109 -19.14 26.12 -27.25
C VAL A 109 -18.60 26.40 -25.87
N ILE A 110 -18.70 25.44 -24.95
CA ILE A 110 -18.02 25.54 -23.66
C ILE A 110 -16.52 25.36 -23.89
N ILE A 111 -15.73 26.41 -23.67
CA ILE A 111 -14.27 26.36 -23.83
C ILE A 111 -13.54 26.10 -22.51
N ASP A 112 -14.13 26.48 -21.37
CA ASP A 112 -13.59 26.19 -20.06
C ASP A 112 -14.68 26.21 -18.99
N ILE A 113 -14.39 25.61 -17.83
CA ILE A 113 -15.24 25.59 -16.64
C ILE A 113 -14.43 26.21 -15.51
N VAL A 114 -14.81 27.43 -15.12
CA VAL A 114 -14.20 28.14 -14.02
C VAL A 114 -14.89 27.71 -12.73
N VAL A 115 -14.14 27.04 -11.87
CA VAL A 115 -14.58 26.69 -10.50
C VAL A 115 -13.75 27.50 -9.53
N GLY A 116 -14.41 28.30 -8.70
CA GLY A 116 -13.78 29.07 -7.64
C GLY A 116 -14.44 28.85 -6.29
N GLY A 117 -13.78 29.27 -5.22
CA GLY A 117 -14.24 29.08 -3.84
C GLY A 117 -13.54 27.94 -3.11
N SER A 118 -14.21 27.40 -2.09
CA SER A 118 -13.72 26.33 -1.21
C SER A 118 -14.53 25.03 -1.41
N LYS A 119 -14.10 23.95 -0.75
CA LYS A 119 -14.79 22.65 -0.79
C LYS A 119 -16.29 22.72 -0.44
N TYR A 120 -16.68 23.61 0.46
CA TYR A 120 -18.05 23.72 0.98
C TYR A 120 -18.86 24.82 0.30
N GLU A 121 -18.18 25.88 -0.14
CA GLU A 121 -18.80 27.03 -0.81
C GLU A 121 -18.00 27.31 -2.06
N TYR A 122 -18.49 26.81 -3.20
CA TYR A 122 -17.89 27.03 -4.51
C TYR A 122 -18.92 27.63 -5.48
N TYR A 123 -18.41 28.34 -6.48
CA TYR A 123 -19.18 28.77 -7.63
C TYR A 123 -18.63 28.14 -8.90
N VAL A 124 -19.53 27.94 -9.87
CA VAL A 124 -19.20 27.40 -11.19
C VAL A 124 -19.63 28.41 -12.24
N ARG A 125 -18.77 28.65 -13.23
CA ARG A 125 -19.10 29.42 -14.43
C ARG A 125 -18.62 28.69 -15.66
N TYR A 126 -19.43 28.71 -16.70
CA TYR A 126 -19.04 28.26 -18.03
C TYR A 126 -18.44 29.43 -18.78
N LYS A 127 -17.24 29.22 -19.33
CA LYS A 127 -16.64 30.12 -20.29
C LYS A 127 -17.07 29.65 -21.67
N LEU A 128 -17.88 30.45 -22.33
CA LEU A 128 -18.49 30.13 -23.62
C LEU A 128 -17.81 30.91 -24.73
N GLN A 129 -17.65 30.27 -25.88
CA GLN A 129 -17.23 30.92 -27.10
C GLN A 129 -18.36 30.88 -28.14
N PHE A 130 -18.76 32.05 -28.60
CA PHE A 130 -19.77 32.20 -29.65
C PHE A 130 -19.12 32.17 -31.04
N LYS A 131 -19.97 32.09 -32.08
CA LYS A 131 -19.52 32.02 -33.48
C LYS A 131 -18.70 33.25 -33.92
N ASP A 132 -18.99 34.40 -33.34
CA ASP A 132 -18.27 35.67 -33.56
C ASP A 132 -16.93 35.74 -32.80
N LYS A 133 -16.52 34.63 -32.15
CA LYS A 133 -15.33 34.50 -31.31
C LYS A 133 -15.36 35.33 -30.02
N THR A 134 -16.50 35.91 -29.66
CA THR A 134 -16.66 36.54 -28.35
C THR A 134 -16.66 35.46 -27.27
N ILE A 135 -16.10 35.83 -26.12
CA ILE A 135 -15.99 34.94 -24.96
C ILE A 135 -16.77 35.57 -23.82
N GLU A 136 -17.69 34.81 -23.23
CA GLU A 136 -18.51 35.23 -22.10
C GLU A 136 -18.45 34.19 -20.99
N GLU A 137 -18.48 34.66 -19.74
CA GLU A 137 -18.61 33.78 -18.57
C GLU A 137 -20.03 33.83 -18.04
N VAL A 138 -20.69 32.68 -18.01
CA VAL A 138 -22.10 32.57 -17.62
C VAL A 138 -22.30 31.53 -16.52
N LEU A 139 -23.39 31.69 -15.76
CA LEU A 139 -23.81 30.70 -14.77
C LEU A 139 -24.35 29.44 -15.46
N PRO A 140 -24.13 28.23 -14.91
CA PRO A 140 -24.64 26.98 -15.48
C PRO A 140 -26.14 26.95 -15.75
N GLU A 141 -26.93 27.66 -14.94
CA GLU A 141 -28.39 27.75 -15.08
C GLU A 141 -28.86 28.52 -16.32
N LEU A 142 -27.96 29.26 -16.96
CA LEU A 142 -28.25 30.05 -18.17
C LEU A 142 -28.01 29.25 -19.45
N VAL A 143 -27.75 27.95 -19.34
CA VAL A 143 -27.29 27.08 -20.43
C VAL A 143 -28.19 25.82 -20.55
N PHE A 144 -28.57 25.46 -21.79
CA PHE A 144 -29.36 24.29 -22.16
C PHE A 144 -28.66 23.39 -23.18
#